data_AF-A0A537IPM1-F1
#
_entry.id   AF-A0A537IPM1-F1
#
_cell.length_a   1.000
_cell.length_b   1.000
_cell.length_c   1.000
_cell.angle_alpha   90.00
_cell.angle_beta   90.00
_cell.angle_gamma   90.00
#
_symmetry.space_group_name_H-M   'P 1'
#
loop_
_entity.id
_entity.type
_entity.pdbx_description
1 polymer ?
#
loop_
_entity_poly.entity_id
_entity_poly.type
_entity_poly.pdbx_seq_one_letter_code
_entity_poly.pdbx_strand_id
1 'polypeptide(L)'
;MVIAARESIAKNKWHQSNGVISCWRGELHIRAAKSNIPRVLRFVDTLIKLLRARGHEVGVDDNSTYALVKNQKFDISLREKTKRVQRQDHPTLYDYEPTGLLVFKTDRIFHTKEWIDGKNKLEDQLSSILATLEIASDQLNAEQIIRNKEREERERQETLRKELEKRQEQELAVFKQILQKATRWHKAVNLRNYINEVEQNATSSNQVSQELSTWLEWARKKADWYDPFTDSPDELFQNIDKETLTVPQKHTHSLW
;
A
#
# COMPACT_ATOMS: atom_id res chain seq x y z
N MET A 1 -14.37 -34.80 2.62
CA MET A 1 -13.87 -34.40 1.28
C MET A 1 -14.03 -35.50 0.24
N VAL A 2 -13.31 -36.62 0.28
CA VAL A 2 -13.42 -37.68 -0.75
C VAL A 2 -14.81 -38.34 -0.79
N ILE A 3 -15.44 -38.55 0.38
CA ILE A 3 -16.82 -39.07 0.48
C ILE A 3 -17.82 -38.07 -0.13
N ALA A 4 -17.71 -36.79 0.21
CA ALA A 4 -18.55 -35.74 -0.36
C ALA A 4 -18.41 -35.65 -1.90
N ALA A 5 -17.19 -35.76 -2.42
CA ALA A 5 -16.95 -35.81 -3.87
C ALA A 5 -17.62 -37.04 -4.51
N ARG A 6 -17.53 -38.23 -3.88
CA ARG A 6 -18.22 -39.44 -4.38
C ARG A 6 -19.74 -39.28 -4.40
N GLU A 7 -20.32 -38.69 -3.35
CA GLU A 7 -21.77 -38.43 -3.27
C GLU A 7 -22.22 -37.38 -4.29
N SER A 8 -21.40 -36.36 -4.54
CA SER A 8 -21.68 -35.32 -5.54
C SER A 8 -21.68 -35.86 -6.97
N ILE A 9 -20.72 -36.76 -7.27
CA ILE A 9 -20.68 -37.51 -8.53
C ILE A 9 -21.94 -38.38 -8.68
N ALA A 10 -22.34 -39.11 -7.64
CA ALA A 10 -23.54 -39.95 -7.66
C ALA A 10 -24.83 -39.13 -7.87
N LYS A 11 -24.85 -37.87 -7.42
CA LYS A 11 -25.97 -36.92 -7.59
C LYS A 11 -25.93 -36.14 -8.91
N ASN A 12 -25.02 -36.48 -9.85
CA ASN A 12 -24.83 -35.77 -11.13
C ASN A 12 -24.61 -34.26 -11.01
N LYS A 13 -24.03 -33.78 -9.90
CA LYS A 13 -23.80 -32.34 -9.66
C LYS A 13 -22.65 -31.76 -10.48
N TRP A 14 -21.85 -32.59 -11.12
CA TRP A 14 -20.67 -32.15 -11.87
C TRP A 14 -20.99 -31.94 -13.35
N HIS A 15 -20.35 -30.95 -13.97
CA HIS A 15 -20.51 -30.68 -15.40
C HIS A 15 -19.87 -31.79 -16.24
N GLN A 16 -20.62 -32.30 -17.21
CA GLN A 16 -20.17 -33.30 -18.17
C GLN A 16 -20.06 -32.68 -19.57
N SER A 17 -18.90 -32.84 -20.19
CA SER A 17 -18.68 -32.48 -21.60
C SER A 17 -17.72 -33.48 -22.22
N ASN A 18 -18.10 -34.06 -23.36
CA ASN A 18 -17.30 -35.05 -24.10
C ASN A 18 -16.73 -36.19 -23.20
N GLY A 19 -17.54 -36.72 -22.28
CA GLY A 19 -17.15 -37.82 -21.38
C GLY A 19 -16.23 -37.45 -20.20
N VAL A 20 -15.85 -36.17 -20.09
CA VAL A 20 -15.07 -35.60 -18.98
C VAL A 20 -16.01 -35.00 -17.94
N ILE A 21 -15.75 -35.31 -16.68
CA ILE A 21 -16.48 -34.77 -15.54
C ILE A 21 -15.61 -33.73 -14.82
N SER A 22 -16.19 -32.59 -14.43
CA SER A 22 -15.45 -31.53 -13.74
C SER A 22 -16.20 -30.93 -12.55
N CYS A 23 -15.47 -30.64 -11.47
CA CYS A 23 -15.97 -29.96 -10.28
C CYS A 23 -15.11 -28.76 -9.91
N TRP A 24 -15.76 -27.64 -9.57
CA TRP A 24 -15.11 -26.32 -9.44
C TRP A 24 -15.51 -25.54 -8.19
N ARG A 25 -16.55 -25.95 -7.45
CA ARG A 25 -17.12 -25.15 -6.35
C ARG A 25 -17.37 -25.99 -5.10
N GLY A 26 -16.81 -25.58 -3.98
CA GLY A 26 -17.03 -26.20 -2.66
C GLY A 26 -16.56 -27.65 -2.53
N GLU A 27 -15.83 -28.16 -3.52
CA GLU A 27 -15.35 -29.54 -3.59
C GLU A 27 -13.93 -29.62 -4.20
N LEU A 28 -13.41 -30.85 -4.31
CA LEU A 28 -12.12 -31.16 -4.92
C LEU A 28 -12.06 -30.72 -6.39
N HIS A 29 -11.10 -29.85 -6.73
CA HIS A 29 -10.89 -29.39 -8.11
C HIS A 29 -10.31 -30.51 -8.98
N ILE A 30 -11.23 -31.28 -9.59
CA ILE A 30 -10.97 -32.48 -10.37
C ILE A 30 -11.55 -32.30 -11.78
N ARG A 31 -10.77 -32.67 -12.81
CA ARG A 31 -11.23 -32.78 -14.20
C ARG A 31 -10.70 -34.07 -14.83
N ALA A 32 -11.53 -35.10 -14.97
CA ALA A 32 -11.10 -36.37 -15.56
C ALA A 32 -12.22 -37.11 -16.28
N ALA A 33 -11.88 -38.04 -17.17
CA ALA A 33 -12.86 -38.92 -17.80
C ALA A 33 -13.54 -39.80 -16.74
N LYS A 34 -14.82 -40.15 -16.97
CA LYS A 34 -15.60 -40.97 -16.03
C LYS A 34 -14.90 -42.28 -15.66
N SER A 35 -14.18 -42.89 -16.61
CA SER A 35 -13.39 -44.11 -16.43
C SER A 35 -12.22 -43.94 -15.44
N ASN A 36 -11.67 -42.73 -15.31
CA ASN A 36 -10.48 -42.45 -14.50
C ASN A 36 -10.81 -41.90 -13.09
N ILE A 37 -12.08 -41.55 -12.84
CA ILE A 37 -12.55 -41.05 -11.54
C ILE A 37 -12.18 -41.96 -10.35
N PRO A 38 -12.32 -43.30 -10.41
CA PRO A 38 -11.93 -44.16 -9.30
C PRO A 38 -10.44 -44.04 -8.93
N ARG A 39 -9.56 -43.89 -9.93
CA ARG A 39 -8.11 -43.72 -9.72
C ARG A 39 -7.82 -42.34 -9.11
N VAL A 40 -8.42 -41.29 -9.66
CA VAL A 40 -8.36 -39.91 -9.14
C VAL A 40 -8.73 -39.86 -7.67
N LEU A 41 -9.86 -40.45 -7.28
CA LEU A 41 -10.32 -40.41 -5.90
C LEU A 41 -9.38 -41.16 -4.94
N ARG A 42 -8.80 -42.29 -5.37
CA ARG A 42 -7.78 -43.01 -4.59
C ARG A 42 -6.50 -42.20 -4.42
N PHE A 43 -6.04 -41.57 -5.49
CA PHE A 43 -4.86 -40.69 -5.43
C PHE A 43 -5.08 -39.55 -4.43
N VAL A 44 -6.20 -38.83 -4.56
CA VAL A 44 -6.54 -37.71 -3.66
C VAL A 44 -6.71 -38.18 -2.21
N ASP A 45 -7.39 -39.30 -1.98
CA ASP A 45 -7.55 -39.86 -0.63
C ASP A 45 -6.19 -40.17 0.01
N THR A 46 -5.28 -40.76 -0.76
CA THR A 46 -3.93 -41.09 -0.30
C THR A 46 -3.12 -39.81 -0.03
N LEU A 47 -3.19 -38.80 -0.90
CA LEU A 47 -2.54 -37.51 -0.71
C LEU A 47 -3.04 -36.80 0.56
N ILE A 48 -4.35 -36.76 0.78
CA ILE A 48 -4.95 -36.14 1.98
C ILE A 48 -4.49 -36.87 3.24
N LYS A 49 -4.49 -38.21 3.23
CA LYS A 49 -4.00 -39.02 4.35
C LYS A 49 -2.52 -38.76 4.61
N LEU A 50 -1.70 -38.67 3.55
CA LEU A 50 -0.27 -38.39 3.64
C LEU A 50 0.01 -37.01 4.26
N LEU A 51 -0.68 -35.96 3.77
CA LEU A 51 -0.55 -34.60 4.31
C LEU A 51 -0.93 -34.55 5.79
N ARG A 52 -2.07 -35.16 6.16
CA ARG A 52 -2.53 -35.22 7.55
C ARG A 52 -1.59 -36.01 8.45
N ALA A 53 -1.03 -37.11 7.97
CA ALA A 53 -0.05 -37.91 8.72
C ALA A 53 1.22 -37.12 9.05
N ARG A 54 1.51 -36.04 8.32
CA ARG A 54 2.63 -35.11 8.58
C ARG A 54 2.21 -33.82 9.27
N GLY A 55 0.99 -33.74 9.77
CA GLY A 55 0.48 -32.57 10.49
C GLY A 55 0.05 -31.41 9.59
N HIS A 56 -0.15 -31.65 8.30
CA HIS A 56 -0.67 -30.65 7.37
C HIS A 56 -2.17 -30.80 7.17
N GLU A 57 -2.82 -29.71 6.76
CA GLU A 57 -4.25 -29.68 6.54
C GLU A 57 -4.59 -29.57 5.06
N VAL A 58 -5.81 -29.99 4.71
CA VAL A 58 -6.36 -29.82 3.37
C VAL A 58 -7.74 -29.21 3.54
N GLY A 59 -7.93 -28.07 2.89
CA GLY A 59 -9.15 -27.30 2.90
C GLY A 59 -9.74 -27.14 1.51
N VAL A 60 -10.97 -26.65 1.48
CA VAL A 60 -11.68 -26.26 0.27
C VAL A 60 -12.32 -24.90 0.56
N ASP A 61 -12.19 -23.96 -0.36
CA ASP A 61 -12.95 -22.72 -0.38
C ASP A 61 -13.87 -22.69 -1.61
N ASP A 62 -14.54 -21.56 -1.83
CA ASP A 62 -15.53 -21.43 -2.92
C ASP A 62 -14.93 -21.66 -4.31
N ASN A 63 -13.62 -21.45 -4.48
CA ASN A 63 -12.95 -21.42 -5.78
C ASN A 63 -11.77 -22.41 -5.93
N SER A 64 -11.22 -22.96 -4.84
CA SER A 64 -10.09 -23.88 -4.90
C SER A 64 -10.08 -24.93 -3.80
N THR A 65 -9.41 -26.04 -4.08
CA THR A 65 -8.91 -26.94 -3.05
C THR A 65 -7.49 -26.55 -2.74
N TYR A 66 -7.11 -26.54 -1.46
CA TYR A 66 -5.76 -26.17 -1.06
C TYR A 66 -5.20 -27.08 0.03
N ALA A 67 -3.88 -27.21 0.05
CA ALA A 67 -3.12 -27.77 1.16
C ALA A 67 -2.55 -26.63 2.00
N LEU A 68 -2.73 -26.69 3.32
CA LEU A 68 -2.10 -25.81 4.29
C LEU A 68 -0.90 -26.53 4.90
N VAL A 69 0.30 -26.17 4.43
CA VAL A 69 1.56 -26.82 4.80
C VAL A 69 2.40 -25.82 5.58
N LYS A 70 2.65 -26.04 6.87
CA LYS A 70 3.38 -25.10 7.77
C LYS A 70 2.94 -23.63 7.60
N ASN A 71 1.63 -23.38 7.72
CA ASN A 71 0.97 -22.06 7.58
C ASN A 71 1.00 -21.43 6.18
N GLN A 72 1.39 -22.20 5.18
CA GLN A 72 1.47 -21.75 3.81
C GLN A 72 0.39 -22.44 2.96
N LYS A 73 -0.47 -21.66 2.31
CA LYS A 73 -1.57 -22.15 1.45
C LYS A 73 -1.05 -22.45 0.04
N PHE A 74 -1.24 -23.69 -0.42
CA PHE A 74 -0.95 -24.14 -1.78
C PHE A 74 -2.24 -24.60 -2.43
N ASP A 75 -2.67 -23.95 -3.52
CA ASP A 75 -3.79 -24.45 -4.28
C ASP A 75 -3.37 -25.76 -4.96
N ILE A 76 -4.27 -26.74 -4.96
CA ILE A 76 -4.04 -28.06 -5.53
C ILE A 76 -5.17 -28.42 -6.47
N SER A 77 -4.82 -29.04 -7.58
CA SER A 77 -5.79 -29.51 -8.56
C SER A 77 -5.31 -30.76 -9.26
N LEU A 78 -6.26 -31.57 -9.70
CA LEU A 78 -5.98 -32.80 -10.42
C LEU A 78 -6.76 -32.83 -11.73
N ARG A 79 -6.05 -32.98 -12.84
CA ARG A 79 -6.67 -33.05 -14.17
C ARG A 79 -6.15 -34.23 -14.97
N GLU A 80 -6.97 -34.78 -15.83
CA GLU A 80 -6.56 -35.69 -16.88
C GLU A 80 -6.13 -34.87 -18.10
N LYS A 81 -4.98 -35.23 -18.67
CA LYS A 81 -4.50 -34.63 -19.91
C LYS A 81 -5.42 -35.03 -21.05
N THR A 82 -5.79 -34.05 -21.87
CA THR A 82 -6.57 -34.28 -23.09
C THR A 82 -5.70 -34.09 -24.32
N LYS A 83 -6.02 -34.85 -25.37
CA LYS A 83 -5.46 -34.70 -26.71
C LYS A 83 -6.47 -33.94 -27.56
N ARG A 84 -6.00 -32.91 -28.25
CA ARG A 84 -6.81 -32.15 -29.22
C ARG A 84 -6.94 -32.95 -30.51
N VAL A 85 -8.16 -33.17 -30.98
CA VAL A 85 -8.49 -33.89 -32.21
C VAL A 85 -9.37 -32.99 -33.08
N GLN A 86 -9.05 -32.89 -34.37
CA GLN A 86 -9.82 -32.06 -35.30
C GLN A 86 -11.12 -32.77 -35.67
N ARG A 87 -12.23 -32.02 -35.71
CA ARG A 87 -13.52 -32.54 -36.13
C ARG A 87 -13.54 -32.83 -37.63
N GLN A 88 -14.08 -33.98 -38.02
CA GLN A 88 -14.22 -34.36 -39.43
C GLN A 88 -15.34 -33.58 -40.13
N ASP A 89 -16.41 -33.27 -39.41
CA ASP A 89 -17.60 -32.54 -39.87
C ASP A 89 -17.39 -31.02 -39.91
N HIS A 90 -16.54 -30.49 -39.04
CA HIS A 90 -16.23 -29.06 -38.96
C HIS A 90 -14.73 -28.81 -38.77
N PRO A 91 -13.95 -28.62 -39.86
CA PRO A 91 -12.49 -28.51 -39.82
C PRO A 91 -11.94 -27.34 -38.98
N THR A 92 -12.75 -26.32 -38.68
CA THR A 92 -12.37 -25.20 -37.80
C THR A 92 -12.56 -25.50 -36.31
N LEU A 93 -13.24 -26.60 -35.97
CA LEU A 93 -13.54 -27.02 -34.60
C LEU A 93 -12.67 -28.22 -34.18
N TYR A 94 -12.50 -28.34 -32.86
CA TYR A 94 -11.67 -29.36 -32.25
C TYR A 94 -12.39 -30.00 -31.07
N ASP A 95 -12.27 -31.30 -30.97
CA ASP A 95 -12.62 -32.07 -29.79
C ASP A 95 -11.40 -32.36 -28.93
N TYR A 96 -11.66 -32.76 -27.69
CA TYR A 96 -10.66 -33.07 -26.70
C TYR A 96 -10.91 -34.47 -26.17
N GLU A 97 -10.01 -35.39 -26.50
CA GLU A 97 -10.10 -36.78 -26.07
C GLU A 97 -9.24 -37.01 -24.82
N PRO A 98 -9.78 -37.64 -23.77
CA PRO A 98 -9.03 -37.98 -22.56
C PRO A 98 -7.93 -39.02 -22.87
N THR A 99 -6.72 -38.79 -22.33
CA THR A 99 -5.55 -39.64 -22.63
C THR A 99 -5.28 -40.73 -21.58
N GLY A 100 -6.00 -40.73 -20.47
CA GLY A 100 -5.74 -41.58 -19.30
C GLY A 100 -4.64 -41.06 -18.35
N LEU A 101 -3.83 -40.08 -18.79
CA LEU A 101 -2.70 -39.55 -18.03
C LEU A 101 -3.17 -38.47 -17.05
N LEU A 102 -2.92 -38.67 -15.75
CA LEU A 102 -3.23 -37.71 -14.70
C LEU A 102 -2.11 -36.68 -14.53
N VAL A 103 -2.51 -35.47 -14.16
CA VAL A 103 -1.66 -34.32 -13.86
C VAL A 103 -2.10 -33.74 -12.52
N PHE A 104 -1.24 -33.82 -11.51
CA PHE A 104 -1.40 -33.07 -10.28
C PHE A 104 -0.69 -31.72 -10.43
N LYS A 105 -1.41 -30.65 -10.18
CA LYS A 105 -0.88 -29.29 -10.21
C LYS A 105 -0.99 -28.70 -8.81
N THR A 106 0.10 -28.10 -8.34
CA THR A 106 0.04 -27.13 -7.26
C THR A 106 0.31 -25.74 -7.80
N ASP A 107 -0.44 -24.76 -7.29
CA ASP A 107 -0.25 -23.36 -7.62
C ASP A 107 -0.12 -22.54 -6.34
N ARG A 108 0.82 -21.61 -6.38
CA ARG A 108 0.96 -20.61 -5.35
C ARG A 108 1.58 -19.37 -5.97
N ILE A 109 0.76 -18.33 -6.13
CA ILE A 109 1.11 -16.97 -6.56
C ILE A 109 2.41 -16.93 -7.38
N PHE A 110 2.28 -17.09 -8.71
CA PHE A 110 3.34 -17.09 -9.72
C PHE A 110 4.30 -18.29 -9.76
N HIS A 111 4.13 -19.28 -8.88
CA HIS A 111 4.93 -20.52 -8.89
C HIS A 111 4.02 -21.73 -9.03
N THR A 112 3.80 -22.15 -10.28
CA THR A 112 3.09 -23.39 -10.61
C THR A 112 4.08 -24.55 -10.70
N LYS A 113 3.72 -25.69 -10.12
CA LYS A 113 4.42 -26.96 -10.37
C LYS A 113 3.43 -28.07 -10.72
N GLU A 114 3.76 -28.85 -11.73
CA GLU A 114 2.96 -29.98 -12.19
C GLU A 114 3.74 -31.30 -12.08
N TRP A 115 3.04 -32.36 -11.70
CA TRP A 115 3.49 -33.75 -11.76
C TRP A 115 2.56 -34.50 -12.68
N ILE A 116 3.13 -35.26 -13.62
CA ILE A 116 2.38 -35.88 -14.72
C ILE A 116 2.66 -37.38 -14.70
N ASP A 117 1.64 -38.18 -15.00
CA ASP A 117 1.79 -39.60 -15.31
C ASP A 117 2.74 -39.79 -16.50
N GLY A 118 3.74 -40.65 -16.32
CA GLY A 118 4.70 -40.97 -17.38
C GLY A 118 5.41 -42.28 -17.09
N LYS A 119 6.74 -42.23 -16.96
CA LYS A 119 7.54 -43.39 -16.52
C LYS A 119 7.14 -43.85 -15.11
N ASN A 120 6.87 -42.88 -14.24
CA ASN A 120 6.37 -43.13 -12.90
C ASN A 120 4.90 -42.77 -12.86
N LYS A 121 4.08 -43.56 -12.18
CA LYS A 121 2.69 -43.18 -11.95
C LYS A 121 2.64 -42.02 -10.97
N LEU A 122 1.58 -41.24 -11.02
CA LEU A 122 1.37 -40.12 -10.12
C LEU A 122 1.36 -40.56 -8.64
N GLU A 123 0.82 -41.76 -8.37
CA GLU A 123 0.81 -42.39 -7.05
C GLU A 123 2.23 -42.61 -6.50
N ASP A 124 3.19 -42.98 -7.36
CA ASP A 124 4.60 -43.20 -6.97
C ASP A 124 5.33 -41.88 -6.66
N GLN A 125 4.74 -40.74 -7.05
CA GLN A 125 5.30 -39.39 -6.88
C GLN A 125 4.80 -38.70 -5.60
N LEU A 126 3.93 -39.33 -4.80
CA LEU A 126 3.33 -38.75 -3.59
C LEU A 126 4.38 -38.20 -2.60
N SER A 127 5.46 -38.95 -2.36
CA SER A 127 6.55 -38.50 -1.49
C SER A 127 7.27 -37.27 -2.04
N SER A 128 7.47 -37.20 -3.37
CA SER A 128 8.10 -36.04 -4.03
C SER A 128 7.20 -34.80 -3.99
N ILE A 129 5.88 -34.99 -4.18
CA ILE A 129 4.89 -33.92 -4.09
C ILE A 129 4.94 -33.29 -2.70
N LEU A 130 4.82 -34.12 -1.66
CA LEU A 130 4.86 -33.70 -0.27
C LEU A 130 6.17 -32.97 0.09
N ALA A 131 7.32 -33.56 -0.25
CA ALA A 131 8.62 -32.95 0.02
C ALA A 131 8.76 -31.59 -0.67
N THR A 132 8.24 -31.46 -1.90
CA THR A 132 8.26 -30.17 -2.60
C THR A 132 7.41 -29.13 -1.88
N LEU A 133 6.19 -29.49 -1.44
CA LEU A 133 5.32 -28.56 -0.71
C LEU A 133 5.96 -28.10 0.60
N GLU A 134 6.62 -29.00 1.33
CA GLU A 134 7.32 -28.65 2.58
C GLU A 134 8.51 -27.71 2.33
N ILE A 135 9.36 -28.02 1.35
CA ILE A 135 10.51 -27.16 0.99
C ILE A 135 10.03 -25.78 0.53
N ALA A 136 9.02 -25.74 -0.33
CA ALA A 136 8.44 -24.47 -0.81
C ALA A 136 7.83 -23.67 0.35
N SER A 137 7.22 -24.35 1.32
CA SER A 137 6.66 -23.70 2.50
C SER A 137 7.76 -23.06 3.38
N ASP A 138 8.86 -23.78 3.62
CA ASP A 138 9.98 -23.26 4.40
C ASP A 138 10.63 -22.04 3.74
N GLN A 139 10.82 -22.09 2.41
CA GLN A 139 11.33 -20.97 1.62
C GLN A 139 10.43 -19.73 1.75
N LEU A 140 9.12 -19.91 1.61
CA LEU A 140 8.15 -18.80 1.67
C LEU A 140 8.01 -18.23 3.08
N ASN A 141 8.13 -19.06 4.12
CA ASN A 141 8.21 -18.61 5.51
C ASN A 141 9.47 -17.76 5.74
N ALA A 142 10.63 -18.19 5.25
CA ALA A 142 11.88 -17.43 5.36
C ALA A 142 11.78 -16.06 4.65
N GLU A 143 11.25 -16.04 3.43
CA GLU A 143 11.01 -14.80 2.67
C GLU A 143 10.02 -13.87 3.36
N GLN A 144 8.98 -14.41 4.03
CA GLN A 144 8.04 -13.59 4.78
C GLN A 144 8.70 -12.92 5.99
N ILE A 145 9.57 -13.65 6.71
CA ILE A 145 10.32 -13.10 7.85
C ILE A 145 11.22 -11.96 7.40
N ILE A 146 11.95 -12.12 6.29
CA ILE A 146 12.82 -11.08 5.74
C ILE A 146 12.00 -9.85 5.34
N ARG A 147 10.93 -10.04 4.57
CA ARG A 147 10.06 -8.94 4.13
C ARG A 147 9.40 -8.18 5.28
N ASN A 148 9.02 -8.89 6.35
CA ASN A 148 8.46 -8.26 7.55
C ASN A 148 9.50 -7.39 8.25
N LYS A 149 10.73 -7.89 8.44
CA LYS A 149 11.83 -7.11 9.04
C LYS A 149 12.16 -5.86 8.21
N GLU A 150 12.24 -6.00 6.89
CA GLU A 150 12.48 -4.86 5.99
C GLU A 150 11.34 -3.84 5.98
N ARG A 151 10.10 -4.29 6.17
CA ARG A 151 8.95 -3.39 6.31
C ARG A 151 9.01 -2.63 7.63
N GLU A 152 9.22 -3.32 8.74
CA GLU A 152 9.35 -2.70 10.06
C GLU A 152 10.48 -1.67 10.09
N GLU A 153 11.63 -1.98 9.50
CA GLU A 153 12.75 -1.04 9.44
C GLU A 153 12.41 0.19 8.59
N ARG A 154 11.78 0.01 7.43
CA ARG A 154 11.33 1.15 6.60
C ARG A 154 10.33 2.04 7.33
N GLU A 155 9.35 1.45 8.02
CA GLU A 155 8.35 2.19 8.78
C GLU A 155 8.99 2.99 9.93
N ARG A 156 10.00 2.43 10.61
CA ARG A 156 10.80 3.16 11.61
C ARG A 156 11.55 4.33 11.00
N GLN A 157 12.26 4.10 9.89
CA GLN A 157 13.03 5.14 9.20
C GLN A 157 12.13 6.27 8.67
N GLU A 158 10.97 5.94 8.12
CA GLU A 158 9.99 6.94 7.68
C GLU A 158 9.42 7.74 8.84
N THR A 159 9.17 7.11 9.99
CA THR A 159 8.68 7.80 11.19
C THR A 159 9.72 8.79 11.72
N LEU A 160 10.97 8.35 11.87
CA LEU A 160 12.09 9.20 12.30
C LEU A 160 12.31 10.37 11.32
N ARG A 161 12.23 10.10 10.02
CA ARG A 161 12.36 11.13 8.98
C ARG A 161 11.26 12.19 9.10
N LYS A 162 9.99 11.78 9.23
CA LYS A 162 8.86 12.70 9.38
C LYS A 162 8.96 13.52 10.66
N GLU A 163 9.41 12.92 11.75
CA GLU A 163 9.62 13.63 13.02
C GLU A 163 10.74 14.68 12.89
N LEU A 164 11.84 14.33 12.24
CA LEU A 164 12.94 15.26 11.97
C LEU A 164 12.50 16.41 11.05
N GLU A 165 11.81 16.12 9.95
CA GLU A 165 11.28 17.12 9.02
C GLU A 165 10.32 18.08 9.75
N LYS A 166 9.39 17.55 10.55
CA LYS A 166 8.47 18.37 11.36
C LYS A 166 9.22 19.26 12.36
N ARG A 167 10.24 18.72 13.04
CA ARG A 167 11.06 19.49 13.97
C ARG A 167 11.84 20.59 13.26
N GLN A 168 12.41 20.30 12.09
CA GLN A 168 13.11 21.29 11.27
C GLN A 168 12.17 22.41 10.82
N GLU A 169 10.96 22.09 10.37
CA GLU A 169 9.97 23.09 9.97
C GLU A 169 9.55 23.98 11.15
N GLN A 170 9.34 23.40 12.33
CA GLN A 170 9.00 24.13 13.55
C GLN A 170 10.13 25.05 13.98
N GLU A 171 11.37 24.54 14.08
CA GLU A 171 12.54 25.34 14.46
C GLU A 171 12.79 26.46 13.42
N LEU A 172 12.65 26.18 12.13
CA LEU A 172 12.82 27.18 11.07
C LEU A 172 11.73 28.26 11.13
N ALA A 173 10.47 27.90 11.40
CA ALA A 173 9.38 28.86 11.53
C ALA A 173 9.61 29.81 12.72
N VAL A 174 9.98 29.27 13.89
CA VAL A 174 10.33 30.07 15.06
C VAL A 174 11.54 30.97 14.76
N PHE A 175 12.58 30.43 14.12
CA PHE A 175 13.76 31.20 13.76
C PHE A 175 13.45 32.36 12.81
N LYS A 176 12.61 32.13 11.79
CA LYS A 176 12.13 33.19 10.89
C LYS A 176 11.42 34.31 11.64
N GLN A 177 10.54 33.97 12.58
CA GLN A 177 9.85 34.97 13.40
C GLN A 177 10.82 35.79 14.26
N ILE A 178 11.83 35.15 14.84
CA ILE A 178 12.87 35.83 15.61
C ILE A 178 13.64 36.82 14.72
N LEU A 179 14.07 36.40 13.53
CA LEU A 179 14.77 37.27 12.58
C LEU A 179 13.92 38.46 12.13
N GLN A 180 12.64 38.24 11.86
CA GLN A 180 11.70 39.30 11.50
C GLN A 180 11.56 40.33 12.62
N LYS A 181 11.32 39.87 13.86
CA LYS A 181 11.25 40.75 15.03
C LYS A 181 12.56 41.51 15.26
N ALA A 182 13.70 40.84 15.21
CA ALA A 182 15.01 41.49 15.37
C ALA A 182 15.24 42.58 14.32
N THR A 183 14.88 42.30 13.06
CA THR A 183 14.99 43.27 11.95
C THR A 183 14.08 44.47 12.17
N ARG A 184 12.82 44.25 12.57
CA ARG A 184 11.87 45.32 12.88
C ARG A 184 12.29 46.17 14.04
N TRP A 185 12.77 45.56 15.12
CA TRP A 185 13.33 46.28 16.26
C TRP A 185 14.50 47.16 15.83
N HIS A 186 15.46 46.63 15.07
CA HIS A 186 16.60 47.43 14.60
C HIS A 186 16.17 48.63 13.75
N LYS A 187 15.22 48.42 12.84
CA LYS A 187 14.62 49.49 12.03
C LYS A 187 13.88 50.53 12.90
N ALA A 188 13.13 50.10 13.92
CA ALA A 188 12.45 51.01 14.85
C ALA A 188 13.45 51.85 15.66
N VAL A 189 14.56 51.23 16.13
CA VAL A 189 15.65 51.95 16.80
C VAL A 189 16.27 52.99 15.87
N ASN A 190 16.60 52.62 14.62
CA ASN A 190 17.13 53.57 13.65
C ASN A 190 16.14 54.71 13.35
N LEU A 191 14.85 54.42 13.25
CA LEU A 191 13.81 55.43 13.05
C LEU A 191 13.73 56.41 14.24
N ARG A 192 13.77 55.90 15.48
CA ARG A 192 13.80 56.76 16.68
C ARG A 192 15.05 57.63 16.72
N ASN A 193 16.21 57.08 16.37
CA ASN A 193 17.45 57.85 16.28
C ASN A 193 17.32 58.99 15.26
N TYR A 194 16.80 58.71 14.06
CA TYR A 194 16.56 59.73 13.04
C TYR A 194 15.59 60.83 13.52
N ILE A 195 14.47 60.45 14.14
CA ILE A 195 13.50 61.40 14.70
C ILE A 195 14.17 62.32 15.74
N ASN A 196 14.99 61.74 16.63
CA ASN A 196 15.73 62.52 17.63
C ASN A 196 16.72 63.49 16.99
N GLU A 197 17.45 63.08 15.94
CA GLU A 197 18.37 63.96 15.20
C GLU A 197 17.63 65.11 14.49
N VAL A 198 16.45 64.86 13.92
CA VAL A 198 15.61 65.90 13.30
C VAL A 198 15.17 66.94 14.35
N GLU A 199 14.73 66.49 15.53
CA GLU A 199 14.35 67.37 16.63
C GLU A 199 15.52 68.22 17.14
N GLN A 200 16.71 67.61 17.31
CA GLN A 200 17.91 68.31 17.76
C GLN A 200 18.37 69.38 16.76
N ASN A 201 18.35 69.09 15.46
CA ASN A 201 18.72 70.04 14.42
C ASN A 201 17.76 71.23 14.35
N ALA A 202 16.46 70.98 14.46
CA ALA A 202 15.44 72.04 14.45
C ALA A 202 15.53 72.94 15.69
N THR A 203 15.81 72.35 16.86
CA THR A 203 16.01 73.08 18.12
C THR A 203 17.27 73.95 18.05
N SER A 204 18.39 73.40 17.53
CA SER A 204 19.66 74.11 17.39
C SER A 204 19.60 75.26 16.37
N SER A 205 18.72 75.15 15.37
CA SER A 205 18.49 76.18 14.34
C SER A 205 17.38 77.17 14.70
N ASN A 206 16.77 77.03 15.89
CA ASN A 206 15.63 77.83 16.37
C ASN A 206 14.40 77.82 15.43
N GLN A 207 14.17 76.71 14.73
CA GLN A 207 13.12 76.50 13.72
C GLN A 207 12.04 75.50 14.20
N VAL A 208 11.69 75.52 15.48
CA VAL A 208 10.62 74.65 16.01
C VAL A 208 9.26 75.25 15.64
N SER A 209 8.63 74.69 14.59
CA SER A 209 7.27 75.02 14.19
C SER A 209 6.25 74.06 14.81
N GLN A 210 4.99 74.50 14.92
CA GLN A 210 3.89 73.65 15.40
C GLN A 210 3.68 72.42 14.51
N GLU A 211 3.89 72.56 13.20
CA GLU A 211 3.81 71.47 12.23
C GLU A 211 4.88 70.41 12.48
N LEU A 212 6.12 70.82 12.77
CA LEU A 212 7.20 69.91 13.09
C LEU A 212 6.93 69.15 14.40
N SER A 213 6.44 69.84 15.44
CA SER A 213 6.06 69.19 16.70
C SER A 213 5.00 68.11 16.49
N THR A 214 3.99 68.42 15.68
CA THR A 214 2.92 67.46 15.34
C THR A 214 3.47 66.26 14.57
N TRP A 215 4.40 66.50 13.63
CA TRP A 215 5.07 65.43 12.89
C TRP A 215 5.96 64.56 13.78
N LEU A 216 6.70 65.15 14.72
CA LEU A 216 7.55 64.41 15.66
C LEU A 216 6.73 63.47 16.55
N GLU A 217 5.61 63.94 17.10
CA GLU A 217 4.70 63.10 17.87
C GLU A 217 4.12 61.94 17.05
N TRP A 218 3.69 62.24 15.81
CA TRP A 218 3.21 61.23 14.87
C TRP A 218 4.31 60.19 14.56
N ALA A 219 5.51 60.62 14.24
CA ALA A 219 6.61 59.75 13.85
C ALA A 219 7.04 58.83 15.00
N ARG A 220 7.06 59.35 16.24
CA ARG A 220 7.32 58.55 17.47
C ARG A 220 6.26 57.46 17.65
N LYS A 221 4.97 57.80 17.53
CA LYS A 221 3.88 56.80 17.59
C LYS A 221 4.01 55.72 16.52
N LYS A 222 4.41 56.09 15.30
CA LYS A 222 4.65 55.10 14.22
C LYS A 222 5.86 54.20 14.48
N ALA A 223 6.93 54.72 15.08
CA ALA A 223 8.06 53.90 15.50
C ALA A 223 7.65 52.88 16.58
N ASP A 224 6.82 53.30 17.54
CA ASP A 224 6.30 52.44 18.61
C ASP A 224 5.29 51.39 18.13
N TRP A 225 4.50 51.69 17.09
CA TRP A 225 3.66 50.71 16.40
C TRP A 225 4.48 49.64 15.66
N TYR A 226 5.61 50.04 15.08
CA TYR A 226 6.47 49.15 14.29
C TYR A 226 7.36 48.25 15.15
N ASP A 227 7.82 48.75 16.30
CA ASP A 227 8.67 48.05 17.25
C ASP A 227 7.97 46.81 17.84
N PRO A 228 8.53 45.60 17.69
CA PRO A 228 7.92 44.37 18.23
C PRO A 228 7.89 44.28 19.76
N PHE A 229 8.63 45.13 20.51
CA PHE A 229 8.57 45.16 21.98
C PHE A 229 7.53 46.13 22.52
N THR A 230 7.30 47.25 21.84
CA THR A 230 6.27 48.22 22.23
C THR A 230 4.91 47.83 21.66
N ASP A 231 4.89 47.48 20.37
CA ASP A 231 3.73 47.00 19.61
C ASP A 231 2.46 47.86 19.82
N SER A 232 2.62 49.19 19.88
CA SER A 232 1.51 50.10 20.15
C SER A 232 0.43 49.97 19.07
N PRO A 233 -0.87 49.92 19.44
CA PRO A 233 -1.94 49.98 18.45
C PRO A 233 -1.94 51.34 17.75
N ASP A 234 -2.30 51.33 16.47
CA ASP A 234 -2.46 52.54 15.65
C ASP A 234 -3.75 52.40 14.85
N GLU A 235 -4.65 53.37 15.01
CA GLU A 235 -6.01 53.31 14.46
C GLU A 235 -6.04 53.18 12.94
N LEU A 236 -5.09 53.80 12.24
CA LEU A 236 -5.05 53.79 10.78
C LEU A 236 -4.32 52.55 10.23
N PHE A 237 -3.46 51.92 11.04
CA PHE A 237 -2.56 50.85 10.59
C PHE A 237 -2.99 49.45 11.08
N GLN A 238 -4.23 49.29 11.54
CA GLN A 238 -4.75 48.02 12.06
C GLN A 238 -4.66 46.85 11.07
N ASN A 239 -4.76 47.12 9.77
CA ASN A 239 -4.75 46.10 8.72
C ASN A 239 -3.45 46.10 7.88
N ILE A 240 -2.41 46.81 8.31
CA ILE A 240 -1.15 46.87 7.56
C ILE A 240 -0.23 45.75 8.03
N ASP A 241 0.32 45.00 7.08
CA ASP A 241 1.35 44.01 7.37
C ASP A 241 2.63 44.73 7.82
N LYS A 242 3.10 44.43 9.04
CA LYS A 242 4.26 45.09 9.65
C LYS A 242 5.60 44.63 9.04
N GLU A 243 5.62 43.55 8.27
CA GLU A 243 6.82 43.08 7.57
C GLU A 243 6.94 43.73 6.19
N THR A 244 5.85 43.74 5.40
CA THR A 244 5.85 44.27 4.03
C THR A 244 5.46 45.75 3.94
N LEU A 245 4.87 46.33 4.99
CA LEU A 245 4.33 47.70 5.03
C LEU A 245 3.31 47.97 3.91
N THR A 246 2.53 46.95 3.54
CA THR A 246 1.50 47.05 2.51
C THR A 246 0.10 46.85 3.09
N VAL A 247 -0.88 47.48 2.45
CA VAL A 247 -2.31 47.22 2.72
C VAL A 247 -2.71 45.93 1.98
N PRO A 248 -3.35 44.95 2.62
CA PRO A 248 -3.82 43.75 1.97
C PRO A 248 -4.86 44.10 0.89
N GLN A 249 -4.68 43.57 -0.32
CA GLN A 249 -5.63 43.77 -1.40
C GLN A 249 -6.96 43.10 -1.04
N LYS A 250 -8.07 43.87 -1.05
CA LYS A 250 -9.40 43.30 -0.97
C LYS A 250 -9.65 42.49 -2.25
N HIS A 251 -9.68 41.17 -2.17
CA HIS A 251 -10.21 40.34 -3.25
C HIS A 251 -11.71 40.62 -3.38
N THR A 252 -12.07 41.50 -4.31
CA THR A 252 -13.44 41.61 -4.80
C THR A 252 -13.71 40.38 -5.66
N HIS A 253 -14.31 39.35 -5.07
CA HIS A 253 -14.94 38.28 -5.84
C HIS A 253 -16.09 38.90 -6.65
N SER A 254 -15.87 39.14 -7.94
CA SER A 254 -16.96 39.33 -8.88
C SER A 254 -17.60 37.97 -9.12
N LEU A 255 -18.75 37.72 -8.48
CA LEU A 255 -19.62 36.60 -8.80
C LEU A 255 -20.20 36.83 -10.21
N TRP A 256 -19.83 35.95 -11.15
CA TRP A 256 -20.50 35.75 -12.43
C TRP A 256 -20.93 34.30 -12.51
#